data_AF-A0A7K1Z0Z9-F1
#
_entry.id   AF-A0A7K1Z0Z9-F1
#
_cell.length_a   1.000
_cell.length_b   1.000
_cell.length_c   1.000
_cell.angle_alpha   90.00
_cell.angle_beta   90.00
_cell.angle_gamma   90.00
#
_symmetry.space_group_name_H-M   'P 1'
#
loop_
_entity.id
_entity.type
_entity.pdbx_description
1 polymer ?
#
loop_
_entity_poly.entity_id
_entity_poly.type
_entity_poly.pdbx_seq_one_letter_code
_entity_poly.pdbx_strand_id
1 'polypeptide(L)'
;MFGLSFGFSPGRYHATPWGRNVNEADVAWPPEPWRILRTFIASYWRKGDWRRWNRDDLTELVHALAADLPVFNLPQGCIHAHTRHYMPTGKVGKGEPERKLVFDAFLHIPNGQKIYVIWKNVMLDDNLMSLAENLASSIGYLGRAESWTECDVLERWDGTANCGPIKYGFSGEEVSLWVPRSAESYRNTRKELLTREKEKIQAMANRIISEKMLMSKAQKIFYTRARVDTLPASFVDALSLENTDLQSLRWHRPPAALEVIYARDPSTNPKVVSRLTSRPKKFKKVSDKVTVARFVLAGRPLPRLENAVKIGEIMRAAAMSQFGWQDGKINGKRIPLAPWQISGRREGHCPIDDPSHPHAFWLPEDADGDGLIDHIIVSVSGGMDRHIQSRLERITRIWLTPRRASRDFKGSTEGTDWRLMLEGYGCPQDFAGSSRLLDKSKRWRSVTPFLSAGHLKKDGYPGEVFRLLKRQGVETDGVKVTERDEVRVGPIKRHALHFYRFRSHGRVPQPDSAGTFLDIEFPYAVQGPLAIGFASHFGLGMFGAI
;
A
#
# COMPACT_ATOMS: atom_id res chain seq x y z
N MET A 1 -23.72 37.19 -7.39
CA MET A 1 -23.29 35.84 -7.08
C MET A 1 -21.81 35.91 -6.77
N PHE A 2 -21.35 35.08 -5.84
CA PHE A 2 -19.93 34.87 -5.56
C PHE A 2 -19.64 33.37 -5.62
N GLY A 3 -18.51 32.98 -6.20
CA GLY A 3 -18.10 31.59 -6.27
C GLY A 3 -16.62 31.39 -6.01
N LEU A 4 -16.25 30.18 -5.62
CA LEU A 4 -14.88 29.72 -5.47
C LEU A 4 -14.70 28.42 -6.25
N SER A 5 -13.53 28.25 -6.86
CA SER A 5 -13.11 26.99 -7.46
C SER A 5 -11.85 26.49 -6.77
N PHE A 6 -11.84 25.23 -6.33
CA PHE A 6 -10.70 24.57 -5.72
C PHE A 6 -10.18 23.47 -6.64
N GLY A 7 -8.97 23.65 -7.16
CA GLY A 7 -8.19 22.61 -7.82
C GLY A 7 -7.23 21.95 -6.83
N PHE A 8 -7.04 20.64 -6.94
CA PHE A 8 -6.08 19.91 -6.10
C PHE A 8 -5.00 19.29 -6.97
N SER A 9 -3.82 19.90 -7.03
CA SER A 9 -2.74 19.49 -7.94
C SER A 9 -2.28 18.04 -7.72
N PRO A 10 -2.18 17.51 -6.46
CA PRO A 10 -1.93 16.09 -6.21
C PRO A 10 -3.18 15.20 -6.31
N GLY A 11 -4.36 15.78 -6.54
CA GLY A 11 -5.64 15.09 -6.55
C GLY A 11 -6.01 14.47 -5.19
N ARG A 12 -5.59 15.06 -4.07
CA ARG A 12 -5.89 14.55 -2.71
C ARG A 12 -6.52 15.63 -1.84
N TYR A 13 -7.62 15.27 -1.20
CA TYR A 13 -8.33 16.10 -0.23
C TYR A 13 -8.42 15.38 1.12
N HIS A 14 -7.68 15.89 2.09
CA HIS A 14 -7.63 15.46 3.48
C HIS A 14 -8.40 16.47 4.36
N ALA A 15 -9.47 16.01 5.01
CA ALA A 15 -10.21 16.81 6.00
C ALA A 15 -10.85 15.91 7.05
N THR A 16 -10.44 16.03 8.30
CA THR A 16 -11.06 15.28 9.40
C THR A 16 -12.38 15.94 9.81
N PRO A 17 -13.50 15.21 9.83
CA PRO A 17 -14.78 15.71 10.30
C PRO A 17 -14.71 16.20 11.75
N TRP A 18 -15.49 17.23 12.08
CA TRP A 18 -15.62 17.66 13.47
C TRP A 18 -16.16 16.53 14.35
N GLY A 19 -15.60 16.38 15.56
CA GLY A 19 -16.06 15.40 16.53
C GLY A 19 -15.60 13.96 16.26
N ARG A 20 -14.82 13.73 15.19
CA ARG A 20 -14.22 12.42 14.87
C ARG A 20 -12.72 12.42 15.10
N ASN A 21 -12.19 11.28 15.50
CA ASN A 21 -10.74 11.08 15.58
C ASN A 21 -10.16 10.83 14.18
N VAL A 22 -8.93 11.29 13.93
CA VAL A 22 -8.21 11.02 12.67
C VAL A 22 -8.12 9.50 12.38
N ASN A 23 -8.06 8.68 13.43
CA ASN A 23 -8.00 7.22 13.31
C ASN A 23 -9.34 6.55 12.95
N GLU A 24 -10.44 7.30 12.84
CA GLU A 24 -11.70 6.78 12.28
C GLU A 24 -11.67 6.68 10.75
N ALA A 25 -10.60 7.20 10.13
CA ALA A 25 -10.36 7.14 8.69
C ALA A 25 -11.48 7.74 7.84
N ASP A 26 -12.22 8.70 8.39
CA ASP A 26 -13.32 9.39 7.71
C ASP A 26 -12.87 10.75 7.15
N VAL A 27 -13.53 11.21 6.08
CA VAL A 27 -13.20 12.46 5.39
C VAL A 27 -14.45 13.33 5.27
N ALA A 28 -14.36 14.58 5.73
CA ALA A 28 -15.46 15.53 5.67
C ALA A 28 -15.78 15.92 4.22
N TRP A 29 -16.86 15.38 3.64
CA TRP A 29 -17.21 15.59 2.24
C TRP A 29 -18.71 15.82 2.04
N PRO A 30 -19.13 16.89 1.34
CA PRO A 30 -18.31 17.95 0.74
C PRO A 30 -17.53 18.81 1.77
N PRO A 31 -16.60 19.69 1.32
CA PRO A 31 -15.89 20.58 2.22
C PRO A 31 -16.86 21.47 3.02
N GLU A 32 -16.78 21.39 4.34
CA GLU A 32 -17.64 22.15 5.26
C GLU A 32 -17.50 23.66 5.01
N PRO A 33 -18.60 24.41 4.78
CA PRO A 33 -18.55 25.88 4.67
C PRO A 33 -17.87 26.54 5.87
N TRP A 34 -18.03 25.99 7.07
CA TRP A 34 -17.31 26.41 8.28
C TRP A 34 -15.79 26.41 8.08
N ARG A 35 -15.26 25.37 7.44
CA ARG A 35 -13.83 25.20 7.17
C ARG A 35 -13.34 26.16 6.09
N ILE A 36 -14.17 26.42 5.08
CA ILE A 36 -13.84 27.35 4.01
C ILE A 36 -13.67 28.77 4.58
N LEU A 37 -14.63 29.27 5.37
CA LEU A 37 -14.53 30.61 5.97
C LEU A 37 -13.34 30.73 6.92
N ARG A 38 -13.06 29.68 7.71
CA ARG A 38 -11.85 29.64 8.55
C ARG A 38 -10.57 29.66 7.75
N THR A 39 -10.57 29.11 6.54
CA THR A 39 -9.42 29.16 5.63
C THR A 39 -9.16 30.58 5.15
N PHE A 40 -10.21 31.37 4.84
CA PHE A 40 -10.07 32.79 4.53
C PHE A 40 -9.48 33.59 5.70
N ILE A 41 -9.99 33.37 6.91
CA ILE A 41 -9.47 34.02 8.12
C ILE A 41 -7.99 33.66 8.35
N ALA A 42 -7.63 32.37 8.19
CA ALA A 42 -6.25 31.92 8.34
C ALA A 42 -5.33 32.51 7.26
N SER A 43 -5.79 32.59 6.00
CA SER A 43 -5.05 33.22 4.90
C SER A 43 -4.83 34.70 5.17
N TYR A 44 -5.84 35.43 5.67
CA TYR A 44 -5.69 36.84 6.04
C TYR A 44 -4.59 37.03 7.10
N TRP A 45 -4.61 36.24 8.17
CA TRP A 45 -3.63 36.38 9.27
C TRP A 45 -2.22 35.84 8.95
N ARG A 46 -2.06 35.00 7.93
CA ARG A 46 -0.75 34.42 7.61
C ARG A 46 -0.10 35.03 6.37
N LYS A 47 -0.92 35.50 5.43
CA LYS A 47 -0.50 35.85 4.07
C LYS A 47 -1.18 37.12 3.52
N GLY A 48 -2.15 37.69 4.25
CA GLY A 48 -2.88 38.86 3.79
C GLY A 48 -2.01 40.12 3.78
N ASP A 49 -2.27 41.02 2.82
CA ASP A 49 -1.63 42.34 2.77
C ASP A 49 -2.35 43.33 3.70
N TRP A 50 -1.93 43.38 4.97
CA TRP A 50 -2.54 44.24 5.99
C TRP A 50 -2.34 45.74 5.78
N ARG A 51 -1.50 46.15 4.82
CA ARG A 51 -1.38 47.56 4.44
C ARG A 51 -2.53 47.99 3.54
N ARG A 52 -3.00 47.06 2.71
CA ARG A 52 -4.09 47.28 1.76
C ARG A 52 -5.45 46.94 2.36
N TRP A 53 -5.51 45.90 3.18
CA TRP A 53 -6.75 45.35 3.74
C TRP A 53 -6.74 45.41 5.25
N ASN A 54 -7.78 45.98 5.84
CA ASN A 54 -7.95 46.05 7.28
C ASN A 54 -8.82 44.87 7.79
N ARG A 55 -8.96 44.78 9.12
CA ARG A 55 -9.73 43.72 9.77
C ARG A 55 -11.24 43.86 9.54
N ASP A 56 -11.72 45.07 9.32
CA ASP A 56 -13.14 45.34 9.07
C ASP A 56 -13.52 44.80 7.68
N ASP A 57 -12.66 44.96 6.66
CA ASP A 57 -12.85 44.37 5.33
C ASP A 57 -12.99 42.83 5.41
N LEU A 58 -12.11 42.16 6.18
CA LEU A 58 -12.23 40.72 6.44
C LEU A 58 -13.56 40.39 7.13
N THR A 59 -13.96 41.21 8.09
CA THR A 59 -15.17 41.00 8.88
C THR A 59 -16.42 41.11 8.01
N GLU A 60 -16.47 42.10 7.13
CA GLU A 60 -17.55 42.29 6.16
C GLU A 60 -17.61 41.14 5.16
N LEU A 61 -16.48 40.70 4.60
CA LEU A 61 -16.41 39.55 3.71
C LEU A 61 -16.94 38.27 4.38
N VAL A 62 -16.47 37.97 5.60
CA VAL A 62 -16.90 36.79 6.36
C VAL A 62 -18.39 36.87 6.74
N HIS A 63 -18.89 38.06 7.08
CA HIS A 63 -20.32 38.28 7.33
C HIS A 63 -21.17 38.03 6.09
N ALA A 64 -20.76 38.54 4.93
CA ALA A 64 -21.45 38.36 3.66
C ALA A 64 -21.55 36.87 3.28
N LEU A 65 -20.43 36.12 3.40
CA LEU A 65 -20.40 34.69 3.08
C LEU A 65 -21.14 33.82 4.11
N ALA A 66 -21.22 34.24 5.37
CA ALA A 66 -21.96 33.53 6.41
C ALA A 66 -23.47 33.82 6.38
N ALA A 67 -23.92 34.84 5.64
CA ALA A 67 -25.33 35.21 5.53
C ALA A 67 -26.14 34.23 4.68
N ASP A 68 -25.53 33.61 3.67
CA ASP A 68 -26.16 32.63 2.79
C ASP A 68 -25.42 31.28 2.81
N LEU A 69 -26.13 30.21 2.48
CA LEU A 69 -25.55 28.88 2.36
C LEU A 69 -25.06 28.63 0.94
N PRO A 70 -23.81 28.18 0.77
CA PRO A 70 -23.32 27.85 -0.56
C PRO A 70 -24.00 26.59 -1.11
N VAL A 71 -24.07 26.51 -2.44
CA VAL A 71 -24.29 25.26 -3.17
C VAL A 71 -22.97 24.79 -3.77
N PHE A 72 -22.88 23.51 -4.07
CA PHE A 72 -21.66 22.89 -4.57
C PHE A 72 -21.88 22.27 -5.95
N ASN A 73 -20.83 22.30 -6.75
CA ASN A 73 -20.62 21.32 -7.81
C ASN A 73 -19.39 20.49 -7.46
N LEU A 74 -19.66 19.24 -7.09
CA LEU A 74 -18.68 18.26 -6.67
C LEU A 74 -18.28 17.40 -7.86
N PRO A 75 -17.00 17.05 -7.98
CA PRO A 75 -16.55 16.18 -9.05
C PRO A 75 -17.07 14.76 -8.88
N GLN A 76 -17.41 14.14 -10.01
CA GLN A 76 -17.81 12.73 -10.05
C GLN A 76 -16.58 11.83 -9.97
N GLY A 77 -16.77 10.61 -9.45
CA GLY A 77 -15.70 9.61 -9.42
C GLY A 77 -14.63 9.83 -8.35
N CYS A 78 -14.88 10.68 -7.35
CA CYS A 78 -14.03 10.76 -6.16
C CYS A 78 -13.90 9.39 -5.49
N ILE A 79 -12.70 9.06 -5.02
CA ILE A 79 -12.40 7.78 -4.38
C ILE A 79 -12.00 8.01 -2.92
N HIS A 80 -12.69 7.37 -1.98
CA HIS A 80 -12.30 7.39 -0.58
C HIS A 80 -11.20 6.36 -0.30
N ALA A 81 -10.05 6.84 0.18
CA ALA A 81 -8.85 6.06 0.43
C ALA A 81 -8.15 6.49 1.73
N HIS A 82 -7.31 5.62 2.26
CA HIS A 82 -6.45 5.94 3.40
C HIS A 82 -5.11 5.22 3.30
N THR A 83 -4.07 5.83 3.83
CA THR A 83 -2.81 5.14 4.11
C THR A 83 -2.76 4.69 5.57
N ARG A 84 -1.97 3.64 5.85
CA ARG A 84 -1.83 3.02 7.18
C ARG A 84 -0.38 3.10 7.60
N HIS A 85 -0.11 3.84 8.67
CA HIS A 85 1.25 4.05 9.17
C HIS A 85 1.37 3.47 10.58
N TYR A 86 2.40 2.68 10.83
CA TYR A 86 2.72 2.18 12.17
C TYR A 86 3.76 3.11 12.79
N MET A 87 3.29 4.20 13.41
CA MET A 87 4.14 5.25 13.95
C MET A 87 4.76 4.82 15.29
N PRO A 88 6.07 5.00 15.50
CA PRO A 88 6.70 4.70 16.78
C PRO A 88 6.15 5.65 17.87
N THR A 89 5.84 5.11 19.05
CA THR A 89 5.30 5.90 20.17
C THR A 89 6.38 6.45 21.10
N GLY A 90 7.65 6.19 20.79
CA GLY A 90 8.80 6.51 21.66
C GLY A 90 8.91 5.63 22.91
N LYS A 91 7.99 4.68 23.11
CA LYS A 91 8.03 3.70 24.19
C LYS A 91 8.63 2.39 23.70
N VAL A 92 9.34 1.69 24.58
CA VAL A 92 9.88 0.34 24.29
C VAL A 92 9.04 -0.67 25.08
N GLY A 93 8.42 -1.60 24.36
CA GLY A 93 7.63 -2.69 24.92
C GLY A 93 8.20 -4.02 24.46
N LYS A 94 8.45 -4.95 25.41
CA LYS A 94 9.04 -6.28 25.13
C LYS A 94 10.34 -6.25 24.30
N GLY A 95 11.16 -5.22 24.48
CA GLY A 95 12.44 -5.07 23.76
C GLY A 95 12.34 -4.49 22.35
N GLU A 96 11.15 -4.14 21.86
CA GLU A 96 10.95 -3.47 20.57
C GLU A 96 10.26 -2.10 20.74
N PRO A 97 10.46 -1.14 19.81
CA PRO A 97 9.73 0.11 19.81
C PRO A 97 8.23 -0.15 19.61
N GLU A 98 7.40 0.27 20.56
CA GLU A 98 5.96 0.22 20.40
C GLU A 98 5.53 1.09 19.22
N ARG A 99 4.59 0.58 18.43
CA ARG A 99 4.04 1.29 17.27
C ARG A 99 2.53 1.41 17.41
N LYS A 100 2.00 2.58 17.11
CA LYS A 100 0.56 2.82 17.04
C LYS A 100 0.16 2.94 15.57
N LEU A 101 -0.89 2.21 15.19
CA LEU A 101 -1.49 2.36 13.88
C LEU A 101 -2.17 3.73 13.79
N VAL A 102 -1.78 4.50 12.79
CA VAL A 102 -2.35 5.79 12.43
C VAL A 102 -2.91 5.70 11.02
N PHE A 103 -4.17 6.10 10.87
CA PHE A 103 -4.80 6.24 9.56
C PHE A 103 -4.59 7.65 9.03
N ASP A 104 -4.27 7.75 7.76
CA ASP A 104 -4.27 9.02 7.04
C ASP A 104 -5.23 8.93 5.85
N ALA A 105 -6.47 9.36 6.10
CA ALA A 105 -7.59 9.28 5.17
C ALA A 105 -7.71 10.53 4.28
N PHE A 106 -8.08 10.30 3.02
CA PHE A 106 -8.25 11.32 2.00
C PHE A 106 -9.24 10.89 0.92
N LEU A 107 -9.80 11.88 0.23
CA LEU A 107 -10.48 11.69 -1.04
C LEU A 107 -9.51 11.91 -2.18
N HIS A 108 -9.41 10.95 -3.07
CA HIS A 108 -8.76 11.13 -4.36
C HIS A 108 -9.74 11.79 -5.33
N ILE A 109 -9.39 12.98 -5.80
CA ILE A 109 -10.14 13.76 -6.79
C ILE A 109 -9.50 13.49 -8.16
N PRO A 110 -10.29 13.12 -9.19
CA PRO A 110 -9.75 12.88 -10.52
C PRO A 110 -8.99 14.10 -11.08
N ASN A 111 -7.93 13.84 -11.84
CA ASN A 111 -7.09 14.91 -12.37
C ASN A 111 -7.88 15.88 -13.27
N GLY A 112 -7.61 17.18 -13.15
CA GLY A 112 -8.28 18.24 -13.90
C GLY A 112 -9.69 18.59 -13.42
N GLN A 113 -10.25 17.88 -12.43
CA GLN A 113 -11.54 18.21 -11.83
C GLN A 113 -11.37 19.20 -10.67
N LYS A 114 -12.29 20.17 -10.57
CA LYS A 114 -12.34 21.17 -9.50
C LYS A 114 -13.59 20.99 -8.65
N ILE A 115 -13.54 21.49 -7.41
CA ILE A 115 -14.73 21.67 -6.56
C ILE A 115 -15.18 23.11 -6.71
N TYR A 116 -16.46 23.32 -7.02
CA TYR A 116 -17.04 24.66 -7.05
C TYR A 116 -17.93 24.89 -5.84
N VAL A 117 -17.77 26.05 -5.21
CA VAL A 117 -18.54 26.48 -4.03
C VAL A 117 -19.16 27.83 -4.34
N ILE A 118 -20.50 27.88 -4.38
CA ILE A 118 -21.24 28.97 -5.01
C ILE A 118 -22.26 29.56 -4.05
N TRP A 119 -22.14 30.85 -3.76
CA TRP A 119 -23.14 31.65 -3.06
C TRP A 119 -24.00 32.40 -4.06
N LYS A 120 -25.22 31.89 -4.29
CA LYS A 120 -26.14 32.43 -5.31
C LYS A 120 -26.56 33.87 -5.00
N ASN A 121 -26.87 34.16 -3.72
CA ASN A 121 -27.45 35.44 -3.32
C ASN A 121 -26.43 36.44 -2.74
N VAL A 122 -25.14 36.08 -2.68
CA VAL A 122 -24.10 36.98 -2.20
C VAL A 122 -23.62 37.84 -3.36
N MET A 123 -23.62 39.15 -3.14
CA MET A 123 -23.02 40.17 -4.00
C MET A 123 -21.96 40.87 -3.16
N LEU A 124 -20.73 40.87 -3.64
CA LEU A 124 -19.63 41.62 -3.04
C LEU A 124 -19.41 42.89 -3.84
N ASP A 125 -19.03 43.97 -3.17
CA ASP A 125 -18.51 45.15 -3.86
C ASP A 125 -17.08 44.91 -4.37
N ASP A 126 -16.56 45.85 -5.16
CA ASP A 126 -15.24 45.72 -5.79
C ASP A 126 -14.10 45.59 -4.77
N ASN A 127 -14.26 46.19 -3.58
CA ASN A 127 -13.28 46.17 -2.50
C ASN A 127 -13.21 44.76 -1.88
N LEU A 128 -14.36 44.21 -1.49
CA LEU A 128 -14.48 42.87 -0.92
C LEU A 128 -14.17 41.77 -1.94
N MET A 129 -14.49 41.99 -3.22
CA MET A 129 -14.11 41.07 -4.30
C MET A 129 -12.59 41.00 -4.45
N SER A 130 -11.91 42.15 -4.51
CA SER A 130 -10.44 42.23 -4.57
C SER A 130 -9.77 41.60 -3.34
N LEU A 131 -10.34 41.77 -2.15
CA LEU A 131 -9.89 41.08 -0.94
C LEU A 131 -10.06 39.57 -1.08
N ALA A 132 -11.23 39.11 -1.53
CA ALA A 132 -11.51 37.69 -1.70
C ALA A 132 -10.56 37.03 -2.70
N GLU A 133 -10.24 37.70 -3.80
CA GLU A 133 -9.26 37.24 -4.79
C GLU A 133 -7.86 37.11 -4.19
N ASN A 134 -7.40 38.14 -3.48
CA ASN A 134 -6.08 38.13 -2.83
C ASN A 134 -5.96 37.00 -1.80
N LEU A 135 -7.01 36.79 -1.00
CA LEU A 135 -7.03 35.72 -0.02
C LEU A 135 -7.11 34.35 -0.68
N ALA A 136 -7.96 34.19 -1.71
CA ALA A 136 -8.12 32.94 -2.46
C ALA A 136 -6.82 32.51 -3.13
N SER A 137 -6.14 33.42 -3.85
CA SER A 137 -4.85 33.14 -4.51
C SER A 137 -3.75 32.74 -3.53
N SER A 138 -3.90 33.11 -2.25
CA SER A 138 -2.95 32.81 -1.19
C SER A 138 -3.23 31.48 -0.46
N ILE A 139 -4.38 30.84 -0.69
CA ILE A 139 -4.71 29.54 -0.09
C ILE A 139 -3.81 28.47 -0.69
N GLY A 140 -3.01 27.79 0.15
CA GLY A 140 -2.12 26.71 -0.30
C GLY A 140 -2.64 25.30 0.02
N TYR A 141 -3.59 25.17 0.95
CA TYR A 141 -4.26 23.91 1.26
C TYR A 141 -5.65 24.15 1.84
N LEU A 142 -6.56 23.18 1.67
CA LEU A 142 -7.90 23.19 2.29
C LEU A 142 -8.07 21.96 3.20
N GLY A 143 -8.27 22.19 4.50
CA GLY A 143 -8.37 21.11 5.49
C GLY A 143 -7.04 20.83 6.17
N ARG A 144 -6.41 19.69 5.88
CA ARG A 144 -5.07 19.38 6.41
C ARG A 144 -3.98 19.83 5.43
N ALA A 145 -2.74 19.95 5.90
CA ALA A 145 -1.61 20.46 5.14
C ALA A 145 -1.25 19.59 3.93
N GLU A 146 -1.71 18.34 3.88
CA GLU A 146 -1.53 17.41 2.76
C GLU A 146 -2.49 17.70 1.58
N SER A 147 -3.54 18.50 1.79
CA SER A 147 -4.56 18.86 0.79
C SER A 147 -4.16 20.06 -0.07
N TRP A 148 -3.07 19.96 -0.81
CA TRP A 148 -2.58 21.11 -1.59
C TRP A 148 -3.61 21.54 -2.64
N THR A 149 -3.90 22.84 -2.66
CA THR A 149 -4.97 23.38 -3.47
C THR A 149 -4.60 24.74 -4.08
N GLU A 150 -5.15 24.98 -5.26
CA GLU A 150 -5.23 26.28 -5.92
C GLU A 150 -6.68 26.74 -5.82
N CYS A 151 -6.91 27.98 -5.38
CA CYS A 151 -8.24 28.54 -5.19
C CYS A 151 -8.42 29.80 -6.03
N ASP A 152 -9.44 29.81 -6.88
CA ASP A 152 -9.79 30.94 -7.74
C ASP A 152 -11.19 31.46 -7.37
N VAL A 153 -11.38 32.79 -7.43
CA VAL A 153 -12.70 33.42 -7.31
C VAL A 153 -13.42 33.36 -8.66
N LEU A 154 -14.74 33.19 -8.60
CA LEU A 154 -15.64 33.18 -9.74
C LEU A 154 -16.69 34.28 -9.62
N GLU A 155 -16.64 35.26 -10.52
CA GLU A 155 -17.67 36.30 -10.64
C GLU A 155 -18.94 35.77 -11.33
N ARG A 156 -18.76 34.78 -12.22
CA ARG A 156 -19.83 34.13 -12.97
C ARG A 156 -19.58 32.62 -13.00
N TRP A 157 -20.68 31.87 -12.93
CA TRP A 157 -20.65 30.42 -13.07
C TRP A 157 -21.91 29.98 -13.80
N ASP A 158 -21.71 29.22 -14.86
CA ASP A 158 -22.72 28.68 -15.77
C ASP A 158 -23.00 27.19 -15.52
N GLY A 159 -22.34 26.60 -14.52
CA GLY A 159 -22.50 25.19 -14.16
C GLY A 159 -23.80 24.90 -13.39
N THR A 160 -24.09 23.59 -13.25
CA THR A 160 -25.23 23.09 -12.50
C THR A 160 -24.80 22.59 -11.13
N ALA A 161 -25.44 23.05 -10.06
CA ALA A 161 -25.14 22.56 -8.71
C ALA A 161 -25.66 21.14 -8.53
N ASN A 162 -24.82 20.25 -7.99
CA ASN A 162 -25.15 18.84 -7.75
C ASN A 162 -25.13 18.48 -6.26
N CYS A 163 -24.89 19.46 -5.38
CA CYS A 163 -25.06 19.31 -3.94
C CYS A 163 -25.47 20.66 -3.33
N GLY A 164 -26.41 20.64 -2.37
CA GLY A 164 -26.89 21.87 -1.74
C GLY A 164 -27.83 21.61 -0.57
N PRO A 165 -28.23 22.65 0.17
CA PRO A 165 -29.16 22.53 1.29
C PRO A 165 -30.50 21.96 0.84
N ILE A 166 -31.07 21.01 1.59
CA ILE A 166 -32.40 20.43 1.28
C ILE A 166 -33.48 21.52 1.20
N LYS A 167 -33.37 22.57 2.04
CA LYS A 167 -34.26 23.73 2.02
C LYS A 167 -34.29 24.49 0.68
N TYR A 168 -33.30 24.30 -0.19
CA TYR A 168 -33.24 24.87 -1.53
C TYR A 168 -33.76 23.91 -2.62
N GLY A 169 -34.41 22.81 -2.23
CA GLY A 169 -35.04 21.85 -3.15
C GLY A 169 -34.11 20.77 -3.72
N PHE A 170 -32.89 20.63 -3.18
CA PHE A 170 -31.99 19.54 -3.57
C PHE A 170 -32.46 18.20 -3.00
N SER A 171 -32.36 17.14 -3.79
CA SER A 171 -32.69 15.76 -3.41
C SER A 171 -31.50 14.83 -3.71
N GLY A 172 -31.35 13.75 -2.94
CA GLY A 172 -30.21 12.84 -3.05
C GLY A 172 -29.84 12.19 -1.72
N GLU A 173 -28.55 11.84 -1.55
CA GLU A 173 -28.03 11.36 -0.27
C GLU A 173 -27.91 12.54 0.71
N GLU A 174 -28.45 12.35 1.92
CA GLU A 174 -28.39 13.35 2.97
C GLU A 174 -27.04 13.32 3.69
N VAL A 175 -26.40 14.48 3.77
CA VAL A 175 -25.13 14.68 4.46
C VAL A 175 -25.26 15.85 5.40
N SER A 176 -24.84 15.63 6.65
CA SER A 176 -24.84 16.68 7.66
C SER A 176 -23.54 17.49 7.59
N LEU A 177 -23.65 18.82 7.41
CA LEU A 177 -22.49 19.72 7.29
C LEU A 177 -22.50 20.79 8.37
N TRP A 178 -21.31 21.09 8.89
CA TRP A 178 -21.07 22.26 9.73
C TRP A 178 -20.96 23.51 8.86
N VAL A 179 -21.90 24.43 9.06
CA VAL A 179 -21.92 25.73 8.38
C VAL A 179 -21.80 26.86 9.40
N PRO A 180 -21.20 27.99 9.03
CA PRO A 180 -21.19 29.18 9.88
C PRO A 180 -22.63 29.66 10.14
N ARG A 181 -22.89 30.12 11.37
CA ARG A 181 -24.07 30.95 11.65
C ARG A 181 -23.94 32.28 10.96
N SER A 182 -25.06 32.91 10.64
CA SER A 182 -25.03 34.35 10.34
C SER A 182 -24.56 35.14 11.57
N ALA A 183 -23.96 36.30 11.35
CA ALA A 183 -23.48 37.16 12.43
C ALA A 183 -24.59 37.50 13.44
N GLU A 184 -25.80 37.76 12.96
CA GLU A 184 -26.98 38.02 13.80
C GLU A 184 -27.40 36.79 14.61
N SER A 185 -27.47 35.61 13.97
CA SER A 185 -27.79 34.36 14.67
C SER A 185 -26.77 34.06 15.76
N TYR A 186 -25.48 34.28 15.50
CA TYR A 186 -24.44 34.12 16.51
C TYR A 186 -24.60 35.07 17.68
N ARG A 187 -24.89 36.37 17.45
CA ARG A 187 -25.10 37.33 18.54
C ARG A 187 -26.23 36.88 19.49
N ASN A 188 -27.32 36.36 18.95
CA ASN A 188 -28.46 35.88 19.74
C ASN A 188 -28.10 34.60 20.51
N THR A 189 -27.55 33.60 19.83
CA THR A 189 -27.09 32.35 20.47
C THR A 189 -26.01 32.61 21.53
N ARG A 190 -25.10 33.57 21.30
CA ARG A 190 -24.08 33.98 22.26
C ARG A 190 -24.71 34.53 23.53
N LYS A 191 -25.72 35.41 23.44
CA LYS A 191 -26.44 35.94 24.61
C LYS A 191 -27.04 34.80 25.42
N GLU A 192 -27.75 33.88 24.77
CA GLU A 192 -28.35 32.71 25.43
C GLU A 192 -27.31 31.83 26.12
N LEU A 193 -26.22 31.51 25.44
CA LEU A 193 -25.14 30.68 26.00
C LEU A 193 -24.45 31.38 27.17
N LEU A 194 -24.18 32.68 27.07
CA LEU A 194 -23.59 33.45 28.17
C LEU A 194 -24.49 33.48 29.40
N THR A 195 -25.79 33.72 29.22
CA THR A 195 -26.76 33.68 30.32
C THR A 195 -26.74 32.30 30.98
N ARG A 196 -26.84 31.24 30.19
CA ARG A 196 -26.83 29.86 30.68
C ARG A 196 -25.55 29.48 31.43
N GLU A 197 -24.38 29.87 30.91
CA GLU A 197 -23.12 29.56 31.59
C GLU A 197 -22.93 30.42 32.86
N LYS A 198 -23.38 31.68 32.87
CA LYS A 198 -23.39 32.53 34.08
C LYS A 198 -24.31 31.96 35.16
N GLU A 199 -25.51 31.51 34.80
CA GLU A 199 -26.45 30.85 35.73
C GLU A 199 -25.84 29.59 36.34
N LYS A 200 -25.16 28.75 35.54
CA LYS A 200 -24.44 27.57 36.04
C LYS A 200 -23.33 27.95 37.01
N ILE A 201 -22.55 28.99 36.70
CA ILE A 201 -21.50 29.49 37.60
C ILE A 201 -22.13 29.93 38.93
N GLN A 202 -23.22 30.71 38.88
CA GLN A 202 -23.89 31.21 40.09
C GLN A 202 -24.49 30.06 40.91
N ALA A 203 -25.21 29.14 40.28
CA ALA A 203 -25.79 27.97 40.94
C ALA A 203 -24.69 27.12 41.61
N MET A 204 -23.54 26.96 40.96
CA MET A 204 -22.42 26.20 41.50
C MET A 204 -21.71 26.95 42.63
N ALA A 205 -21.56 28.27 42.54
CA ALA A 205 -21.00 29.11 43.62
C ALA A 205 -21.88 29.06 44.88
N ASN A 206 -23.21 29.18 44.72
CA ASN A 206 -24.17 29.08 45.82
C ASN A 206 -24.08 27.73 46.53
N ARG A 207 -23.92 26.64 45.76
CA ARG A 207 -23.81 25.28 46.30
C ARG A 207 -22.53 25.03 47.08
N ILE A 208 -21.41 25.65 46.66
CA ILE A 208 -20.14 25.56 47.38
C ILE A 208 -20.22 26.27 48.73
N ILE A 209 -20.86 27.44 48.76
CA ILE A 209 -21.06 28.22 49.99
C ILE A 209 -21.97 27.46 50.96
N SER A 210 -23.06 26.86 50.48
CA SER A 210 -24.01 26.15 51.34
C SER A 210 -23.50 24.81 51.88
N GLU A 211 -22.69 24.07 51.11
CA GLU A 211 -22.28 22.70 51.47
C GLU A 211 -20.86 22.60 52.08
N LYS A 212 -20.13 23.71 52.29
CA LYS A 212 -18.73 23.75 52.82
C LYS A 212 -17.81 22.68 52.18
N MET A 213 -17.92 22.44 50.87
CA MET A 213 -17.21 21.35 50.18
C MET A 213 -15.79 21.72 49.69
N LEU A 214 -14.90 20.71 49.66
CA LEU A 214 -13.48 20.76 49.29
C LEU A 214 -13.18 21.20 47.84
N MET A 215 -11.95 21.71 47.66
CA MET A 215 -11.38 22.39 46.47
C MET A 215 -11.44 21.64 45.10
N SER A 216 -11.78 20.35 45.04
CA SER A 216 -11.78 19.57 43.78
C SER A 216 -12.89 19.99 42.78
N LYS A 217 -13.90 20.75 43.22
CA LYS A 217 -14.93 21.35 42.36
C LYS A 217 -14.63 22.80 41.94
N ALA A 218 -13.61 23.46 42.49
CA ALA A 218 -13.17 24.78 42.03
C ALA A 218 -12.63 24.72 40.59
N GLN A 219 -12.02 23.60 40.20
CA GLN A 219 -11.67 23.30 38.80
C GLN A 219 -12.90 23.34 37.87
N LYS A 220 -14.08 22.87 38.29
CA LYS A 220 -15.30 22.93 37.46
C LYS A 220 -15.83 24.36 37.27
N ILE A 221 -15.62 25.24 38.25
CA ILE A 221 -15.92 26.68 38.10
C ILE A 221 -14.92 27.32 37.13
N PHE A 222 -13.64 26.94 37.20
CA PHE A 222 -12.62 27.36 36.23
C PHE A 222 -12.97 26.92 34.80
N TYR A 223 -13.36 25.66 34.59
CA TYR A 223 -13.83 25.17 33.28
C TYR A 223 -15.05 25.94 32.76
N THR A 224 -16.01 26.29 33.63
CA THR A 224 -17.21 27.03 33.23
C THR A 224 -16.90 28.51 32.92
N ARG A 225 -15.95 29.13 33.64
CA ARG A 225 -15.45 30.49 33.32
C ARG A 225 -14.68 30.50 32.00
N ALA A 226 -13.81 29.51 31.77
CA ALA A 226 -13.11 29.36 30.48
C ALA A 226 -14.07 29.13 29.30
N ARG A 227 -15.26 28.54 29.53
CA ARG A 227 -16.32 28.44 28.50
C ARG A 227 -16.95 29.78 28.14
N VAL A 228 -16.98 30.74 29.07
CA VAL A 228 -17.41 32.11 28.79
C VAL A 228 -16.37 32.83 27.93
N ASP A 229 -15.08 32.61 28.20
CA ASP A 229 -13.98 33.21 27.45
C ASP A 229 -13.92 32.71 25.99
N THR A 230 -14.41 31.49 25.73
CA THR A 230 -14.57 30.93 24.37
C THR A 230 -15.85 31.40 23.64
N LEU A 231 -16.50 32.46 24.12
CA LEU A 231 -17.63 33.13 23.47
C LEU A 231 -17.31 34.61 23.15
N PRO A 232 -16.39 34.87 22.20
CA PRO A 232 -15.98 36.22 21.85
C PRO A 232 -17.15 37.05 21.30
N ALA A 233 -17.08 38.38 21.42
CA ALA A 233 -18.15 39.26 20.95
C ALA A 233 -18.21 39.32 19.41
N SER A 234 -17.05 39.30 18.76
CA SER A 234 -16.95 39.28 17.30
C SER A 234 -17.19 37.87 16.75
N PHE A 235 -17.95 37.80 15.67
CA PHE A 235 -18.23 36.55 14.97
C PHE A 235 -16.96 35.98 14.30
N VAL A 236 -16.10 36.83 13.75
CA VAL A 236 -14.81 36.43 13.16
C VAL A 236 -13.90 35.81 14.21
N ASP A 237 -13.89 36.37 15.42
CA ASP A 237 -13.10 35.82 16.53
C ASP A 237 -13.66 34.46 16.96
N ALA A 238 -14.98 34.28 16.92
CA ALA A 238 -15.61 33.00 17.23
C ALA A 238 -15.26 31.90 16.22
N LEU A 239 -15.12 32.26 14.94
CA LEU A 239 -14.62 31.37 13.88
C LEU A 239 -13.12 31.07 14.03
N SER A 240 -12.35 31.98 14.63
CA SER A 240 -10.90 31.88 14.79
C SER A 240 -10.47 30.92 15.90
N LEU A 241 -11.38 30.52 16.80
CA LEU A 241 -11.09 29.63 17.94
C LEU A 241 -10.55 28.27 17.49
N GLU A 242 -9.50 27.79 18.17
CA GLU A 242 -8.94 26.48 17.85
C GLU A 242 -9.86 25.33 18.26
N ASN A 243 -9.80 24.24 17.51
CA ASN A 243 -10.61 23.05 17.81
C ASN A 243 -10.20 22.42 19.14
N THR A 244 -8.91 22.46 19.46
CA THR A 244 -8.30 22.02 20.73
C THR A 244 -8.88 22.77 21.92
N ASP A 245 -9.01 24.10 21.82
CA ASP A 245 -9.60 24.93 22.88
C ASP A 245 -11.05 24.56 23.14
N LEU A 246 -11.85 24.46 22.06
CA LEU A 246 -13.27 24.10 22.16
C LEU A 246 -13.46 22.68 22.73
N GLN A 247 -12.64 21.71 22.32
CA GLN A 247 -12.70 20.33 22.79
C GLN A 247 -12.25 20.20 24.25
N SER A 248 -11.22 20.94 24.67
CA SER A 248 -10.73 20.94 26.06
C SER A 248 -11.82 21.39 27.04
N LEU A 249 -12.70 22.29 26.58
CA LEU A 249 -13.86 22.79 27.31
C LEU A 249 -15.14 21.99 27.08
N ARG A 250 -15.04 20.85 26.40
CA ARG A 250 -16.13 19.89 26.13
C ARG A 250 -17.31 20.52 25.37
N TRP A 251 -17.03 21.44 24.45
CA TRP A 251 -18.04 21.88 23.49
C TRP A 251 -18.34 20.73 22.52
N HIS A 252 -19.58 20.23 22.53
CA HIS A 252 -20.04 19.23 21.56
C HIS A 252 -20.01 19.75 20.11
N ARG A 253 -20.30 21.04 19.95
CA ARG A 253 -20.27 21.76 18.67
C ARG A 253 -19.67 23.16 18.85
N PRO A 254 -19.00 23.72 17.83
CA PRO A 254 -18.56 25.12 17.87
C PRO A 254 -19.77 26.06 18.04
N PRO A 255 -19.73 27.03 18.97
CA PRO A 255 -20.86 27.94 19.20
C PRO A 255 -21.29 28.76 17.97
N ALA A 256 -20.34 29.15 17.13
CA ALA A 256 -20.59 29.89 15.90
C ALA A 256 -20.96 29.01 14.70
N ALA A 257 -20.99 27.68 14.87
CA ALA A 257 -21.44 26.74 13.84
C ALA A 257 -22.90 26.31 14.06
N LEU A 258 -23.56 25.93 12.97
CA LEU A 258 -24.78 25.15 13.00
C LEU A 258 -24.66 23.97 12.05
N GLU A 259 -25.46 22.95 12.31
CA GLU A 259 -25.51 21.75 11.49
C GLU A 259 -26.66 21.90 10.49
N VAL A 260 -26.39 21.71 9.21
CA VAL A 260 -27.40 21.77 8.14
C VAL A 260 -27.30 20.53 7.29
N ILE A 261 -28.47 19.97 6.95
CA ILE A 261 -28.56 18.82 6.06
C ILE A 261 -28.50 19.30 4.61
N TYR A 262 -27.51 18.79 3.89
CA TYR A 262 -27.34 18.96 2.46
C TYR A 262 -27.75 17.66 1.76
N ALA A 263 -28.36 17.79 0.59
CA ALA A 263 -28.54 16.67 -0.33
C ALA A 263 -27.44 16.70 -1.38
N ARG A 264 -26.85 15.53 -1.62
CA ARG A 264 -25.80 15.32 -2.63
C ARG A 264 -26.28 14.33 -3.68
N ASP A 265 -26.02 14.64 -4.95
CA ASP A 265 -26.25 13.71 -6.05
C ASP A 265 -25.46 12.41 -5.83
N PRO A 266 -26.12 11.23 -5.81
CA PRO A 266 -25.45 9.94 -5.58
C PRO A 266 -24.27 9.65 -6.52
N SER A 267 -24.24 10.23 -7.73
CA SER A 267 -23.14 10.09 -8.68
C SER A 267 -21.82 10.75 -8.20
N THR A 268 -21.93 11.68 -7.25
CA THR A 268 -20.80 12.40 -6.65
C THR A 268 -20.35 11.83 -5.30
N ASN A 269 -21.01 10.77 -4.84
CA ASN A 269 -20.65 10.08 -3.62
C ASN A 269 -19.25 9.48 -3.75
N PRO A 270 -18.36 9.70 -2.77
CA PRO A 270 -17.06 9.06 -2.76
C PRO A 270 -17.22 7.56 -2.85
N LYS A 271 -16.67 6.98 -3.91
CA LYS A 271 -16.58 5.54 -4.03
C LYS A 271 -15.58 5.08 -3.00
N VAL A 272 -16.04 4.36 -1.99
CA VAL A 272 -15.11 3.59 -1.16
C VAL A 272 -14.42 2.63 -2.12
N VAL A 273 -13.09 2.58 -2.08
CA VAL A 273 -12.40 1.41 -2.62
C VAL A 273 -12.84 0.24 -1.73
N SER A 274 -14.02 -0.34 -2.01
CA SER A 274 -14.19 -1.76 -1.79
C SER A 274 -12.96 -2.30 -2.46
N ARG A 275 -12.09 -3.00 -1.71
CA ARG A 275 -10.99 -3.74 -2.33
C ARG A 275 -11.61 -4.28 -3.60
N LEU A 276 -11.14 -3.79 -4.74
CA LEU A 276 -11.21 -4.58 -5.92
C LEU A 276 -10.37 -5.78 -5.46
N THR A 277 -11.03 -6.75 -4.82
CA THR A 277 -11.10 -8.04 -5.43
C THR A 277 -11.43 -7.67 -6.86
N SER A 278 -10.36 -7.45 -7.65
CA SER A 278 -10.39 -7.94 -9.00
C SER A 278 -10.98 -9.31 -8.78
N ARG A 279 -12.29 -9.42 -9.02
CA ARG A 279 -12.96 -10.70 -9.15
C ARG A 279 -11.98 -11.37 -10.08
N PRO A 280 -11.19 -12.37 -9.63
CA PRO A 280 -10.12 -12.90 -10.46
C PRO A 280 -10.81 -13.16 -11.78
N LYS A 281 -10.36 -12.47 -12.85
CA LYS A 281 -10.98 -12.58 -14.20
C LYS A 281 -11.28 -14.04 -14.30
N LYS A 282 -12.57 -14.46 -14.29
CA LYS A 282 -12.96 -15.85 -14.03
C LYS A 282 -11.97 -16.69 -14.80
N PHE A 283 -10.97 -17.28 -14.12
CA PHE A 283 -9.98 -18.05 -14.83
C PHE A 283 -10.85 -19.08 -15.50
N LYS A 284 -10.78 -19.14 -16.84
CA LYS A 284 -11.48 -20.20 -17.56
C LYS A 284 -11.18 -21.45 -16.75
N LYS A 285 -12.24 -22.15 -16.34
CA LYS A 285 -12.12 -23.39 -15.60
C LYS A 285 -11.54 -24.41 -16.57
N VAL A 286 -10.29 -24.23 -16.93
CA VAL A 286 -9.48 -25.24 -17.57
C VAL A 286 -9.05 -26.10 -16.41
N SER A 287 -9.54 -27.32 -16.41
CA SER A 287 -9.16 -28.38 -15.50
C SER A 287 -7.71 -28.79 -15.73
N ASP A 288 -6.79 -27.83 -15.69
CA ASP A 288 -5.37 -28.09 -15.82
C ASP A 288 -4.78 -28.20 -14.44
N LYS A 289 -4.07 -29.30 -14.27
CA LYS A 289 -3.29 -29.63 -13.09
C LYS A 289 -2.39 -28.43 -12.74
N VAL A 290 -2.57 -27.84 -11.56
CA VAL A 290 -1.68 -26.76 -11.07
C VAL A 290 -0.27 -27.34 -10.98
N THR A 291 0.67 -26.75 -11.71
CA THR A 291 2.07 -27.24 -11.80
C THR A 291 3.08 -26.21 -11.33
N VAL A 292 2.70 -24.93 -11.25
CA VAL A 292 3.60 -23.84 -10.88
C VAL A 292 3.03 -23.05 -9.70
N ALA A 293 3.91 -22.73 -8.75
CA ALA A 293 3.69 -21.73 -7.71
C ALA A 293 4.82 -20.71 -7.75
N ARG A 294 4.50 -19.43 -7.92
CA ARG A 294 5.50 -18.35 -7.94
C ARG A 294 5.40 -17.52 -6.67
N PHE A 295 6.54 -17.27 -6.04
CA PHE A 295 6.64 -16.50 -4.81
C PHE A 295 7.47 -15.24 -5.06
N VAL A 296 7.03 -14.13 -4.50
CA VAL A 296 7.82 -12.91 -4.35
C VAL A 296 8.67 -13.03 -3.08
N LEU A 297 9.96 -12.74 -3.19
CA LEU A 297 10.93 -12.70 -2.11
C LEU A 297 11.21 -11.25 -1.72
N ALA A 298 10.93 -10.90 -0.46
CA ALA A 298 11.13 -9.56 0.07
C ALA A 298 12.08 -9.59 1.29
N GLY A 299 13.11 -8.76 1.27
CA GLY A 299 14.03 -8.55 2.37
C GLY A 299 15.18 -7.65 1.96
N ARG A 300 15.96 -7.15 2.93
CA ARG A 300 17.14 -6.32 2.66
C ARG A 300 18.34 -6.85 3.45
N PRO A 301 19.45 -7.21 2.79
CA PRO A 301 19.65 -7.27 1.34
C PRO A 301 18.96 -8.49 0.70
N LEU A 302 18.56 -8.39 -0.58
CA LEU A 302 18.12 -9.54 -1.36
C LEU A 302 19.31 -10.47 -1.66
N PRO A 303 19.11 -11.80 -1.78
CA PRO A 303 20.18 -12.71 -2.15
C PRO A 303 20.64 -12.46 -3.57
N ARG A 304 21.94 -12.58 -3.84
CA ARG A 304 22.44 -12.49 -5.22
C ARG A 304 22.10 -13.75 -6.03
N LEU A 305 21.88 -13.61 -7.33
CA LEU A 305 21.60 -14.72 -8.24
C LEU A 305 22.71 -15.79 -8.23
N GLU A 306 23.96 -15.40 -7.98
CA GLU A 306 25.08 -16.34 -7.82
C GLU A 306 24.87 -17.37 -6.70
N ASN A 307 23.98 -17.09 -5.73
CA ASN A 307 23.63 -17.99 -4.64
C ASN A 307 22.33 -18.78 -4.87
N ALA A 308 21.83 -18.88 -6.12
CA ALA A 308 20.58 -19.57 -6.45
C ALA A 308 20.44 -20.94 -5.77
N VAL A 309 21.47 -21.79 -5.84
CA VAL A 309 21.45 -23.13 -5.19
C VAL A 309 21.16 -23.07 -3.70
N LYS A 310 21.76 -22.10 -2.98
CA LYS A 310 21.53 -21.95 -1.53
C LYS A 310 20.07 -21.61 -1.27
N ILE A 311 19.52 -20.66 -2.04
CA ILE A 311 18.13 -20.21 -1.89
C ILE A 311 17.14 -21.32 -2.27
N GLY A 312 17.39 -22.06 -3.34
CA GLY A 312 16.59 -23.23 -3.74
C GLY A 312 16.60 -24.32 -2.67
N GLU A 313 17.76 -24.64 -2.08
CA GLU A 313 17.85 -25.61 -0.98
C GLU A 313 17.11 -25.15 0.29
N ILE A 314 17.17 -23.85 0.60
CA ILE A 314 16.45 -23.25 1.74
C ILE A 314 14.94 -23.30 1.51
N MET A 315 14.47 -22.93 0.32
CA MET A 315 13.05 -23.01 -0.03
C MET A 315 12.52 -24.44 0.07
N ARG A 316 13.28 -25.43 -0.44
CA ARG A 316 12.92 -26.84 -0.28
C ARG A 316 12.85 -27.25 1.20
N ALA A 317 13.82 -26.83 2.01
CA ALA A 317 13.82 -27.15 3.44
C ALA A 317 12.62 -26.55 4.16
N ALA A 318 12.26 -25.31 3.83
CA ALA A 318 11.07 -24.64 4.34
C ALA A 318 9.80 -25.36 3.93
N ALA A 319 9.67 -25.75 2.65
CA ALA A 319 8.53 -26.50 2.14
C ALA A 319 8.36 -27.86 2.84
N MET A 320 9.44 -28.64 3.00
CA MET A 320 9.38 -29.91 3.72
C MET A 320 8.94 -29.74 5.18
N SER A 321 9.37 -28.65 5.84
CA SER A 321 9.03 -28.40 7.25
C SER A 321 7.53 -28.22 7.48
N GLN A 322 6.77 -27.76 6.47
CA GLN A 322 5.31 -27.55 6.57
C GLN A 322 4.50 -28.84 6.68
N PHE A 323 5.09 -29.97 6.26
CA PHE A 323 4.47 -31.30 6.35
C PHE A 323 4.86 -32.03 7.64
N GLY A 324 5.85 -31.52 8.39
CA GLY A 324 6.35 -32.17 9.59
C GLY A 324 7.39 -33.26 9.31
N TRP A 325 7.82 -33.92 10.38
CA TRP A 325 8.90 -34.91 10.38
C TRP A 325 8.46 -36.13 11.17
N GLN A 326 8.77 -37.32 10.68
CA GLN A 326 8.53 -38.56 11.40
C GLN A 326 9.62 -38.80 12.46
N ASP A 327 9.23 -39.44 13.56
CA ASP A 327 10.16 -39.93 14.57
C ASP A 327 10.84 -41.21 14.06
N GLY A 328 12.11 -41.05 13.67
CA GLY A 328 12.92 -42.08 13.03
C GLY A 328 14.07 -41.46 12.25
N LYS A 329 15.19 -42.18 12.13
CA LYS A 329 16.35 -41.75 11.34
C LYS A 329 16.66 -42.78 10.27
N ILE A 330 16.70 -42.36 9.01
CA ILE A 330 17.31 -43.13 7.92
C ILE A 330 18.60 -42.42 7.53
N ASN A 331 19.72 -43.14 7.55
CA ASN A 331 21.07 -42.59 7.33
C ASN A 331 21.38 -41.38 8.25
N GLY A 332 20.95 -41.45 9.52
CA GLY A 332 21.19 -40.43 10.53
C GLY A 332 20.35 -39.14 10.40
N LYS A 333 19.40 -39.08 9.46
CA LYS A 333 18.57 -37.88 9.19
C LYS A 333 17.09 -38.15 9.48
N ARG A 334 16.40 -37.12 10.01
CA ARG A 334 14.94 -37.14 10.19
C ARG A 334 14.24 -37.31 8.84
N ILE A 335 13.17 -38.07 8.85
CA ILE A 335 12.34 -38.37 7.69
C ILE A 335 11.30 -37.24 7.51
N PRO A 336 11.28 -36.51 6.37
CA PRO A 336 10.21 -35.56 6.11
C PRO A 336 8.92 -36.30 5.74
N LEU A 337 7.78 -35.86 6.29
CA LEU A 337 6.45 -36.37 5.92
C LEU A 337 5.91 -35.74 4.63
N ALA A 338 6.75 -34.96 3.93
CA ALA A 338 6.38 -34.31 2.69
C ALA A 338 6.16 -35.34 1.56
N PRO A 339 5.13 -35.16 0.73
CA PRO A 339 4.82 -36.08 -0.36
C PRO A 339 5.95 -36.09 -1.40
N TRP A 340 5.99 -37.13 -2.24
CA TRP A 340 7.08 -37.37 -3.21
C TRP A 340 7.25 -36.20 -4.19
N GLN A 341 6.17 -35.49 -4.52
CA GLN A 341 6.18 -34.28 -5.36
C GLN A 341 7.07 -33.18 -4.77
N ILE A 342 7.14 -33.04 -3.44
CA ILE A 342 7.94 -32.02 -2.75
C ILE A 342 9.28 -32.57 -2.30
N SER A 343 9.31 -33.81 -1.79
CA SER A 343 10.52 -34.42 -1.25
C SER A 343 11.47 -34.94 -2.34
N GLY A 344 10.96 -35.29 -3.52
CA GLY A 344 11.71 -35.96 -4.59
C GLY A 344 12.11 -37.39 -4.24
N ARG A 345 11.41 -38.04 -3.30
CA ARG A 345 11.70 -39.39 -2.82
C ARG A 345 10.47 -40.27 -2.86
N ARG A 346 10.64 -41.53 -3.28
CA ARG A 346 9.58 -42.57 -3.20
C ARG A 346 9.47 -43.14 -1.78
N GLU A 347 8.52 -44.04 -1.59
CA GLU A 347 8.41 -44.89 -0.41
C GLU A 347 9.76 -45.57 -0.12
N GLY A 348 10.20 -45.56 1.14
CA GLY A 348 11.56 -45.97 1.54
C GLY A 348 12.64 -44.89 1.42
N HIS A 349 12.28 -43.65 1.06
CA HIS A 349 13.18 -42.49 0.94
C HIS A 349 14.28 -42.58 -0.13
N CYS A 350 14.12 -43.43 -1.13
CA CYS A 350 15.02 -43.47 -2.29
C CYS A 350 14.73 -42.27 -3.22
N PRO A 351 15.76 -41.64 -3.83
CA PRO A 351 15.56 -40.62 -4.86
C PRO A 351 14.70 -41.14 -6.00
N ILE A 352 13.82 -40.29 -6.55
CA ILE A 352 13.04 -40.62 -7.74
C ILE A 352 13.95 -40.57 -8.96
N ASP A 353 14.16 -41.72 -9.60
CA ASP A 353 14.88 -41.84 -10.87
C ASP A 353 13.87 -41.97 -12.04
N ASP A 354 13.06 -40.94 -12.22
CA ASP A 354 12.09 -40.86 -13.32
C ASP A 354 12.62 -39.85 -14.36
N PRO A 355 12.75 -40.24 -15.64
CA PRO A 355 13.21 -39.35 -16.71
C PRO A 355 12.39 -38.06 -16.85
N SER A 356 11.09 -38.09 -16.51
CA SER A 356 10.18 -36.95 -16.58
C SER A 356 10.33 -35.95 -15.42
N HIS A 357 11.13 -36.30 -14.40
CA HIS A 357 11.33 -35.51 -13.18
C HIS A 357 10.02 -34.89 -12.62
N PRO A 358 9.02 -35.71 -12.22
CA PRO A 358 7.68 -35.24 -11.89
C PRO A 358 7.58 -34.47 -10.55
N HIS A 359 8.71 -34.14 -9.93
CA HIS A 359 8.78 -33.54 -8.59
C HIS A 359 9.37 -32.13 -8.64
N ALA A 360 9.37 -31.45 -7.49
CA ALA A 360 9.61 -30.02 -7.39
C ALA A 360 11.02 -29.58 -7.81
N PHE A 361 11.04 -28.63 -8.74
CA PHE A 361 12.14 -27.74 -9.06
C PHE A 361 11.96 -26.45 -8.28
N TRP A 362 13.00 -26.07 -7.53
CA TRP A 362 13.08 -24.86 -6.74
C TRP A 362 13.98 -23.89 -7.50
N LEU A 363 13.36 -22.96 -8.23
CA LEU A 363 14.02 -22.11 -9.23
C LEU A 363 13.99 -20.66 -8.76
N PRO A 364 15.07 -20.17 -8.13
CA PRO A 364 15.20 -18.75 -7.82
C PRO A 364 15.31 -17.93 -9.10
N GLU A 365 14.61 -16.81 -9.16
CA GLU A 365 14.51 -15.95 -10.32
C GLU A 365 14.91 -14.52 -9.94
N ASP A 366 15.59 -13.87 -10.89
CA ASP A 366 15.84 -12.44 -10.96
C ASP A 366 14.92 -11.89 -12.06
N ALA A 367 13.73 -11.44 -11.66
CA ALA A 367 12.66 -11.09 -12.60
C ALA A 367 12.83 -9.68 -13.19
N ASP A 368 13.39 -8.74 -12.43
CA ASP A 368 13.67 -7.37 -12.89
C ASP A 368 15.05 -7.22 -13.57
N GLY A 369 15.92 -8.23 -13.44
CA GLY A 369 17.21 -8.29 -14.10
C GLY A 369 18.30 -7.48 -13.40
N ASP A 370 18.16 -7.18 -12.11
CA ASP A 370 19.14 -6.40 -11.33
C ASP A 370 20.31 -7.24 -10.78
N GLY A 371 20.24 -8.56 -10.89
CA GLY A 371 21.21 -9.54 -10.41
C GLY A 371 20.91 -10.10 -9.02
N LEU A 372 19.80 -9.71 -8.41
CA LEU A 372 19.30 -10.18 -7.12
C LEU A 372 18.08 -11.07 -7.32
N ILE A 373 17.93 -12.05 -6.43
CA ILE A 373 16.79 -12.98 -6.43
C ILE A 373 15.63 -12.25 -5.77
N ASP A 374 14.61 -11.94 -6.56
CA ASP A 374 13.37 -11.28 -6.14
C ASP A 374 12.16 -12.23 -6.21
N HIS A 375 12.28 -13.35 -6.91
CA HIS A 375 11.24 -14.38 -7.02
C HIS A 375 11.78 -15.79 -6.81
N ILE A 376 10.91 -16.71 -6.40
CA ILE A 376 11.19 -18.15 -6.37
C ILE A 376 10.02 -18.89 -7.00
N ILE A 377 10.32 -19.67 -8.03
CA ILE A 377 9.36 -20.52 -8.73
C ILE A 377 9.49 -21.95 -8.21
N VAL A 378 8.37 -22.53 -7.81
CA VAL A 378 8.23 -23.94 -7.48
C VAL A 378 7.47 -24.62 -8.62
N SER A 379 8.19 -25.39 -9.44
CA SER A 379 7.60 -26.11 -10.57
C SER A 379 7.55 -27.61 -10.29
N VAL A 380 6.38 -28.21 -10.41
CA VAL A 380 6.10 -29.63 -10.19
C VAL A 380 5.31 -30.15 -11.39
N SER A 381 5.98 -30.78 -12.37
CA SER A 381 5.29 -31.36 -13.54
C SER A 381 4.33 -32.49 -13.15
N GLY A 382 4.61 -33.19 -12.06
CA GLY A 382 3.70 -34.15 -11.41
C GLY A 382 2.47 -33.52 -10.74
N GLY A 383 2.36 -32.18 -10.75
CA GLY A 383 1.24 -31.39 -10.25
C GLY A 383 1.18 -31.22 -8.74
N MET A 384 0.44 -30.19 -8.32
CA MET A 384 0.20 -29.82 -6.93
C MET A 384 -1.30 -29.91 -6.63
N ASP A 385 -1.67 -30.86 -5.77
CA ASP A 385 -3.03 -30.93 -5.25
C ASP A 385 -3.30 -29.81 -4.23
N ARG A 386 -4.55 -29.69 -3.78
CA ARG A 386 -4.93 -28.69 -2.77
C ARG A 386 -4.20 -28.85 -1.44
N HIS A 387 -3.78 -30.08 -1.10
CA HIS A 387 -3.05 -30.32 0.14
C HIS A 387 -1.66 -29.69 0.05
N ILE A 388 -0.93 -29.92 -1.04
CA ILE A 388 0.38 -29.31 -1.33
C ILE A 388 0.26 -27.79 -1.41
N GLN A 389 -0.73 -27.27 -2.16
CA GLN A 389 -0.98 -25.82 -2.27
C GLN A 389 -1.18 -25.18 -0.89
N SER A 390 -2.02 -25.78 -0.04
CA SER A 390 -2.28 -25.25 1.32
C SER A 390 -1.04 -25.22 2.23
N ARG A 391 -0.05 -26.10 1.97
CA ARG A 391 1.20 -26.17 2.75
C ARG A 391 2.23 -25.18 2.22
N LEU A 392 2.31 -25.01 0.91
CA LEU A 392 3.17 -24.02 0.27
C LEU A 392 2.73 -22.58 0.61
N GLU A 393 1.42 -22.31 0.70
CA GLU A 393 0.87 -21.02 1.14
C GLU A 393 1.32 -20.59 2.55
N ARG A 394 1.64 -21.56 3.42
CA ARG A 394 2.07 -21.28 4.81
C ARG A 394 3.54 -20.86 4.90
N ILE A 395 4.28 -20.93 3.80
CA ILE A 395 5.68 -20.50 3.75
C ILE A 395 5.70 -18.97 3.61
N THR A 396 5.67 -18.28 4.73
CA THR A 396 5.72 -16.81 4.77
C THR A 396 7.13 -16.26 4.97
N ARG A 397 8.10 -17.12 5.26
CA ARG A 397 9.49 -16.73 5.50
C ARG A 397 10.47 -17.87 5.23
N ILE A 398 11.67 -17.50 4.78
CA ILE A 398 12.86 -18.34 4.74
C ILE A 398 14.02 -17.62 5.44
N TRP A 399 14.96 -18.38 5.99
CA TRP A 399 16.10 -17.80 6.70
C TRP A 399 17.38 -18.60 6.45
N LEU A 400 18.51 -17.90 6.40
CA LEU A 400 19.84 -18.48 6.35
C LEU A 400 20.38 -18.60 7.78
N THR A 401 20.57 -19.82 8.26
CA THR A 401 21.17 -20.06 9.59
C THR A 401 22.70 -19.86 9.51
N PRO A 402 23.37 -19.27 10.53
CA PRO A 402 24.81 -19.01 10.51
C PRO A 402 25.69 -20.24 10.20
N ARG A 403 25.28 -21.45 10.60
CA ARG A 403 25.96 -22.71 10.26
C ARG A 403 26.02 -23.02 8.75
N ARG A 404 25.17 -22.40 7.93
CA ARG A 404 25.08 -22.56 6.47
C ARG A 404 25.59 -21.35 5.69
N ALA A 405 25.97 -20.27 6.37
CA ALA A 405 26.62 -19.13 5.74
C ALA A 405 28.05 -19.52 5.35
N SER A 406 28.41 -19.42 4.06
CA SER A 406 29.80 -19.60 3.63
C SER A 406 30.68 -18.47 4.18
N ARG A 407 31.99 -18.68 4.19
CA ARG A 407 33.03 -17.70 4.59
C ARG A 407 32.89 -16.32 3.90
N ASP A 408 32.09 -16.20 2.85
CA ASP A 408 31.87 -14.99 2.06
C ASP A 408 30.89 -14.00 2.72
N PHE A 409 30.14 -14.44 3.74
CA PHE A 409 29.30 -13.57 4.59
C PHE A 409 30.07 -13.15 5.87
N LYS A 410 31.28 -12.62 5.71
CA LYS A 410 31.99 -11.93 6.81
C LYS A 410 31.31 -10.58 7.05
N GLY A 411 30.25 -10.54 7.85
CA GLY A 411 29.63 -9.28 8.25
C GLY A 411 28.38 -9.38 9.14
N SER A 412 27.65 -10.51 9.14
CA SER A 412 26.43 -10.63 9.95
C SER A 412 26.48 -11.87 10.85
N THR A 413 26.72 -11.64 12.14
CA THR A 413 26.56 -12.63 13.22
C THR A 413 25.09 -13.00 13.48
N GLU A 414 24.16 -12.31 12.82
CA GLU A 414 22.72 -12.58 12.83
C GLU A 414 22.30 -13.25 11.52
N GLY A 415 21.46 -14.30 11.59
CA GLY A 415 20.97 -14.99 10.39
C GLY A 415 20.08 -14.07 9.55
N THR A 416 20.26 -14.07 8.23
CA THR A 416 19.43 -13.27 7.32
C THR A 416 18.08 -13.93 7.11
N ASP A 417 16.99 -13.18 7.29
CA ASP A 417 15.62 -13.60 7.02
C ASP A 417 15.03 -12.89 5.80
N TRP A 418 14.25 -13.62 5.01
CA TRP A 418 13.49 -13.08 3.89
C TRP A 418 12.04 -13.51 4.01
N ARG A 419 11.14 -12.56 3.76
CA ARG A 419 9.69 -12.80 3.71
C ARG A 419 9.31 -13.30 2.33
N LEU A 420 8.37 -14.22 2.30
CA LEU A 420 7.80 -14.77 1.07
C LEU A 420 6.33 -14.41 0.99
N MET A 421 5.89 -14.06 -0.21
CA MET A 421 4.48 -13.88 -0.54
C MET A 421 4.18 -14.69 -1.79
N LEU A 422 3.16 -15.55 -1.73
CA LEU A 422 2.70 -16.28 -2.90
C LEU A 422 2.06 -15.27 -3.89
N GLU A 423 2.61 -15.20 -5.10
CA GLU A 423 2.05 -14.39 -6.20
C GLU A 423 0.84 -15.10 -6.82
N GLY A 424 0.97 -16.42 -7.06
CA GLY A 424 -0.13 -17.22 -7.59
C GLY A 424 0.23 -18.69 -7.85
N TYR A 425 -0.81 -19.48 -8.10
CA TYR A 425 -0.76 -20.85 -8.60
C TYR A 425 -1.29 -20.90 -10.03
N GLY A 426 -0.71 -21.77 -10.86
CA GLY A 426 -1.18 -21.98 -12.23
C GLY A 426 -0.38 -23.04 -12.98
N CYS A 427 -0.46 -22.99 -14.31
CA CYS A 427 0.47 -23.63 -15.23
C CYS A 427 1.49 -22.60 -15.76
N PRO A 428 2.60 -23.01 -16.40
CA PRO A 428 3.60 -22.08 -16.91
C PRO A 428 3.01 -20.97 -17.80
N GLN A 429 1.98 -21.28 -18.60
CA GLN A 429 1.33 -20.33 -19.50
C GLN A 429 0.61 -19.18 -18.76
N ASP A 430 0.15 -19.41 -17.53
CA ASP A 430 -0.52 -18.38 -16.72
C ASP A 430 0.45 -17.26 -16.28
N PHE A 431 1.76 -17.52 -16.33
CA PHE A 431 2.83 -16.59 -15.97
C PHE A 431 3.59 -16.06 -17.20
N ALA A 432 3.05 -16.25 -18.41
CA ALA A 432 3.65 -15.77 -19.64
C ALA A 432 3.84 -14.25 -19.62
N GLY A 433 5.03 -13.78 -19.97
CA GLY A 433 5.43 -12.37 -19.93
C GLY A 433 5.83 -11.86 -18.53
N SER A 434 5.52 -12.58 -17.46
CA SER A 434 5.92 -12.23 -16.10
C SER A 434 7.23 -12.89 -15.67
N SER A 435 7.57 -14.04 -16.27
CA SER A 435 8.77 -14.82 -15.95
C SER A 435 9.40 -15.39 -17.22
N ARG A 436 10.66 -15.03 -17.48
CA ARG A 436 11.43 -15.56 -18.60
C ARG A 436 11.72 -17.06 -18.46
N LEU A 437 11.70 -17.58 -17.24
CA LEU A 437 11.86 -19.01 -16.98
C LEU A 437 10.59 -19.79 -17.37
N LEU A 438 9.41 -19.17 -17.31
CA LEU A 438 8.12 -19.82 -17.58
C LEU A 438 7.56 -19.51 -18.97
N ASP A 439 8.26 -18.75 -19.80
CA ASP A 439 7.80 -18.39 -21.14
C ASP A 439 7.87 -19.54 -22.16
N LYS A 440 7.22 -19.33 -23.31
CA LYS A 440 7.32 -20.22 -24.47
C LYS A 440 8.26 -19.59 -25.51
N SER A 441 9.40 -20.23 -25.78
CA SER A 441 10.37 -19.72 -26.75
C SER A 441 11.06 -20.82 -27.55
N LYS A 442 11.55 -20.45 -28.74
CA LYS A 442 12.48 -21.26 -29.53
C LYS A 442 13.92 -21.11 -29.04
N ARG A 443 14.26 -19.97 -28.43
CA ARG A 443 15.62 -19.65 -28.01
C ARG A 443 15.67 -19.46 -26.51
N TRP A 444 16.62 -20.14 -25.89
CA TRP A 444 16.80 -20.22 -24.46
C TRP A 444 18.25 -19.93 -24.12
N ARG A 445 18.47 -19.10 -23.10
CA ARG A 445 19.80 -18.75 -22.62
C ARG A 445 19.96 -19.14 -21.16
N SER A 446 21.08 -19.74 -20.80
CA SER A 446 21.40 -20.03 -19.41
C SER A 446 21.38 -18.75 -18.57
N VAL A 447 20.62 -18.79 -17.48
CA VAL A 447 20.57 -17.77 -16.41
C VAL A 447 21.55 -18.16 -15.30
N THR A 448 21.68 -19.45 -15.01
CA THR A 448 22.67 -20.02 -14.10
C THR A 448 23.52 -21.07 -14.79
N PRO A 449 24.74 -21.36 -14.32
CA PRO A 449 25.66 -22.25 -15.01
C PRO A 449 25.09 -23.66 -15.15
N PHE A 450 25.22 -24.22 -16.35
CA PHE A 450 24.97 -25.62 -16.62
C PHE A 450 26.17 -26.44 -16.16
N LEU A 451 25.91 -27.46 -15.34
CA LEU A 451 26.90 -28.45 -14.93
C LEU A 451 26.47 -29.82 -15.44
N SER A 452 27.42 -30.60 -15.97
CA SER A 452 27.14 -31.95 -16.46
C SER A 452 26.66 -32.87 -15.33
N ALA A 453 25.59 -33.63 -15.58
CA ALA A 453 25.06 -34.59 -14.62
C ALA A 453 25.85 -35.91 -14.63
N GLY A 454 26.50 -36.22 -15.76
CA GLY A 454 27.43 -37.35 -15.93
C GLY A 454 28.85 -36.90 -16.27
N HIS A 455 29.73 -37.86 -16.55
CA HIS A 455 31.05 -37.58 -17.10
C HIS A 455 30.91 -37.03 -18.53
N LEU A 456 31.54 -35.89 -18.80
CA LEU A 456 31.57 -35.30 -20.14
C LEU A 456 32.24 -36.27 -21.13
N LYS A 457 31.56 -36.49 -22.26
CA LYS A 457 32.06 -37.32 -23.36
C LYS A 457 32.80 -36.44 -24.38
N LYS A 458 33.28 -37.03 -25.48
CA LYS A 458 33.99 -36.32 -26.56
C LYS A 458 33.20 -35.13 -27.13
N ASP A 459 31.87 -35.22 -27.13
CA ASP A 459 30.97 -34.19 -27.66
C ASP A 459 30.72 -33.02 -26.69
N GLY A 460 31.46 -32.96 -25.57
CA GLY A 460 31.45 -31.84 -24.63
C GLY A 460 30.09 -31.58 -23.96
N TYR A 461 29.84 -30.31 -23.63
CA TYR A 461 28.57 -29.88 -23.03
C TYR A 461 27.36 -30.04 -23.97
N PRO A 462 27.44 -29.74 -25.28
CA PRO A 462 26.34 -29.99 -26.22
C PRO A 462 25.86 -31.44 -26.21
N GLY A 463 26.77 -32.42 -26.24
CA GLY A 463 26.43 -33.83 -26.18
C GLY A 463 25.67 -34.23 -24.92
N GLU A 464 26.06 -33.67 -23.77
CA GLU A 464 25.35 -33.89 -22.51
C GLU A 464 23.95 -33.27 -22.51
N VAL A 465 23.79 -32.06 -23.07
CA VAL A 465 22.48 -31.41 -23.23
C VAL A 465 21.55 -32.25 -24.07
N PHE A 466 22.00 -32.75 -25.24
CA PHE A 466 21.19 -33.63 -26.08
C PHE A 466 20.76 -34.90 -25.35
N ARG A 467 21.68 -35.52 -24.59
CA ARG A 467 21.37 -36.70 -23.78
C ARG A 467 20.29 -36.40 -22.73
N LEU A 468 20.37 -35.25 -22.06
CA LEU A 468 19.41 -34.85 -21.02
C LEU A 468 18.05 -34.46 -21.62
N LEU A 469 18.02 -33.74 -22.74
CA LEU A 469 16.79 -33.40 -23.46
C LEU A 469 16.06 -34.66 -23.96
N LYS A 470 16.80 -35.60 -24.55
CA LYS A 470 16.24 -36.90 -24.97
C LYS A 470 15.68 -37.68 -23.80
N ARG A 471 16.33 -37.62 -22.62
CA ARG A 471 15.83 -38.24 -21.39
C ARG A 471 14.52 -37.60 -20.91
N GLN A 472 14.35 -36.30 -21.09
CA GLN A 472 13.11 -35.58 -20.79
C GLN A 472 12.02 -35.78 -21.86
N GLY A 473 12.27 -36.56 -22.91
CA GLY A 473 11.33 -36.82 -23.99
C GLY A 473 11.21 -35.69 -25.01
N VAL A 474 12.18 -34.76 -25.03
CA VAL A 474 12.23 -33.67 -26.02
C VAL A 474 12.92 -34.16 -27.28
N GLU A 475 12.29 -33.95 -28.43
CA GLU A 475 12.89 -34.25 -29.74
C GLU A 475 14.08 -33.32 -30.00
N THR A 476 15.26 -33.92 -30.19
CA THR A 476 16.53 -33.20 -30.33
C THR A 476 16.91 -32.87 -31.77
N ASP A 477 16.14 -33.35 -32.74
CA ASP A 477 16.43 -33.15 -34.16
C ASP A 477 16.31 -31.66 -34.51
N GLY A 478 17.39 -31.08 -35.04
CA GLY A 478 17.47 -29.66 -35.36
C GLY A 478 17.73 -28.72 -34.17
N VAL A 479 17.93 -29.24 -32.95
CA VAL A 479 18.31 -28.44 -31.79
C VAL A 479 19.78 -28.02 -31.90
N LYS A 480 20.07 -26.73 -31.72
CA LYS A 480 21.43 -26.18 -31.70
C LYS A 480 21.80 -25.76 -30.29
N VAL A 481 22.99 -26.13 -29.84
CA VAL A 481 23.53 -25.76 -28.53
C VAL A 481 24.86 -25.04 -28.75
N THR A 482 24.98 -23.83 -28.22
CA THR A 482 26.19 -23.01 -28.34
C THR A 482 26.72 -22.68 -26.95
N GLU A 483 28.01 -22.90 -26.72
CA GLU A 483 28.67 -22.57 -25.47
C GLU A 483 28.95 -21.07 -25.32
N ARG A 484 28.95 -20.59 -24.07
CA ARG A 484 29.27 -19.23 -23.70
C ARG A 484 30.12 -19.22 -22.43
N ASP A 485 31.14 -18.36 -22.43
CA ASP A 485 32.03 -18.21 -21.28
C ASP A 485 31.39 -17.41 -20.14
N GLU A 486 30.43 -16.54 -20.46
CA GLU A 486 29.84 -15.58 -19.52
C GLU A 486 28.36 -15.31 -19.76
N VAL A 487 27.67 -14.92 -18.68
CA VAL A 487 26.31 -14.39 -18.69
C VAL A 487 26.29 -13.02 -18.03
N ARG A 488 25.33 -12.17 -18.42
CA ARG A 488 25.08 -10.88 -17.75
C ARG A 488 24.14 -11.09 -16.57
N VAL A 489 24.58 -10.71 -15.38
CA VAL A 489 23.80 -10.70 -14.12
C VAL A 489 23.76 -9.24 -13.66
N GLY A 490 22.61 -8.59 -13.81
CA GLY A 490 22.51 -7.14 -13.63
C GLY A 490 23.45 -6.36 -14.55
N PRO A 491 24.25 -5.41 -14.02
CA PRO A 491 25.22 -4.67 -14.83
C PRO A 491 26.53 -5.43 -15.10
N ILE A 492 26.75 -6.61 -14.52
CA ILE A 492 28.07 -7.25 -14.50
C ILE A 492 28.07 -8.56 -15.29
N LYS A 493 29.18 -8.82 -16.01
CA LYS A 493 29.44 -10.11 -16.65
C LYS A 493 29.96 -11.12 -15.63
N ARG A 494 29.43 -12.34 -15.65
CA ARG A 494 29.77 -13.41 -14.71
C ARG A 494 30.11 -14.69 -15.46
N HIS A 495 31.29 -15.24 -15.16
CA HIS A 495 31.67 -16.62 -15.43
C HIS A 495 31.04 -17.61 -14.45
N ALA A 496 31.01 -18.90 -14.82
CA ALA A 496 30.48 -19.97 -13.98
C ALA A 496 31.16 -20.04 -12.59
N LEU A 497 32.45 -19.67 -12.51
CA LEU A 497 33.22 -19.62 -11.28
C LEU A 497 32.66 -18.68 -10.21
N HIS A 498 31.91 -17.65 -10.58
CA HIS A 498 31.31 -16.72 -9.64
C HIS A 498 30.07 -17.28 -8.94
N PHE A 499 29.47 -18.35 -9.48
CA PHE A 499 28.27 -18.96 -8.93
C PHE A 499 28.62 -20.02 -7.88
N TYR A 500 27.77 -20.11 -6.86
CA TYR A 500 27.81 -21.21 -5.91
C TYR A 500 27.25 -22.49 -6.57
N ARG A 501 28.16 -23.41 -6.90
CA ARG A 501 27.89 -24.60 -7.73
C ARG A 501 27.84 -25.93 -6.96
N PHE A 502 27.89 -25.88 -5.64
CA PHE A 502 27.96 -27.06 -4.79
C PHE A 502 26.67 -27.23 -3.98
N ARG A 503 26.26 -28.47 -3.73
CA ARG A 503 25.12 -28.75 -2.85
C ARG A 503 25.57 -28.80 -1.39
N SER A 504 24.80 -28.21 -0.49
CA SER A 504 25.16 -28.18 0.93
C SER A 504 25.00 -29.56 1.59
N HIS A 505 24.15 -30.43 1.05
CA HIS A 505 23.79 -31.72 1.67
C HIS A 505 23.88 -32.89 0.68
N GLY A 506 24.91 -33.71 0.87
CA GLY A 506 25.08 -35.02 0.23
C GLY A 506 26.43 -35.16 -0.44
N ARG A 507 27.13 -36.27 -0.18
CA ARG A 507 28.24 -36.73 -1.03
C ARG A 507 27.66 -37.28 -2.34
N VAL A 508 26.96 -36.43 -3.09
CA VAL A 508 26.52 -36.79 -4.44
C VAL A 508 27.74 -36.58 -5.34
N PRO A 509 28.16 -37.58 -6.12
CA PRO A 509 29.22 -37.41 -7.09
C PRO A 509 28.88 -36.23 -7.99
N GLN A 510 29.79 -35.26 -8.09
CA GLN A 510 29.67 -34.11 -8.97
C GLN A 510 30.80 -34.24 -10.00
N PRO A 511 30.54 -34.86 -11.17
CA PRO A 511 31.57 -35.12 -12.17
C PRO A 511 32.14 -33.84 -12.78
N ASP A 512 31.32 -32.79 -12.85
CA ASP A 512 31.69 -31.49 -13.38
C ASP A 512 31.58 -30.40 -12.30
N SER A 513 32.70 -29.76 -12.01
CA SER A 513 32.82 -28.65 -11.06
C SER A 513 33.08 -27.29 -11.73
N ALA A 514 33.37 -27.28 -13.03
CA ALA A 514 33.62 -26.07 -13.80
C ALA A 514 32.30 -25.46 -14.26
N GLY A 515 31.47 -26.25 -14.95
CA GLY A 515 30.26 -25.77 -15.59
C GLY A 515 30.50 -24.72 -16.69
N THR A 516 29.46 -24.43 -17.44
CA THR A 516 29.48 -23.46 -18.56
C THR A 516 28.15 -22.73 -18.67
N PHE A 517 28.04 -21.74 -19.56
CA PHE A 517 26.75 -21.18 -19.99
C PHE A 517 26.45 -21.64 -21.41
N LEU A 518 25.16 -21.75 -21.74
CA LEU A 518 24.71 -22.31 -23.00
C LEU A 518 23.56 -21.45 -23.57
N ASP A 519 23.56 -21.27 -24.88
CA ASP A 519 22.36 -20.91 -25.64
C ASP A 519 21.83 -22.18 -26.32
N ILE A 520 20.52 -22.43 -26.19
CA ILE A 520 19.82 -23.54 -26.83
C ILE A 520 18.77 -22.97 -27.78
N GLU A 521 18.81 -23.41 -29.04
CA GLU A 521 17.82 -23.07 -30.06
C GLU A 521 17.09 -24.33 -30.51
N PHE A 522 15.77 -24.34 -30.32
CA PHE A 522 14.87 -25.40 -30.74
C PHE A 522 14.19 -25.03 -32.08
N PRO A 523 13.89 -26.01 -32.95
CA PRO A 523 13.18 -25.77 -34.20
C PRO A 523 11.72 -25.30 -33.98
N TYR A 524 11.11 -25.72 -32.87
CA TYR A 524 9.77 -25.35 -32.42
C TYR A 524 9.81 -24.65 -31.06
N ALA A 525 8.76 -23.89 -30.74
CA ALA A 525 8.69 -23.16 -29.48
C ALA A 525 8.40 -24.11 -28.31
N VAL A 526 9.33 -24.22 -27.37
CA VAL A 526 9.26 -25.05 -26.17
C VAL A 526 8.73 -24.23 -25.01
N GLN A 527 7.92 -24.84 -24.16
CA GLN A 527 7.35 -24.23 -22.96
C GLN A 527 8.29 -24.46 -21.77
N GLY A 528 8.67 -23.39 -21.06
CA GLY A 528 9.41 -23.49 -19.81
C GLY A 528 8.59 -24.06 -18.64
N PRO A 529 9.21 -24.38 -17.50
CA PRO A 529 10.62 -24.12 -17.20
C PRO A 529 11.59 -25.12 -17.80
N LEU A 530 12.64 -24.60 -18.43
CA LEU A 530 13.78 -25.37 -18.93
C LEU A 530 14.92 -25.32 -17.91
N ALA A 531 15.06 -26.41 -17.14
CA ALA A 531 16.13 -26.58 -16.17
C ALA A 531 16.77 -27.96 -16.33
N ILE A 532 18.04 -28.00 -16.73
CA ILE A 532 18.75 -29.25 -17.07
C ILE A 532 20.15 -29.26 -16.44
N GLY A 533 20.68 -30.46 -16.21
CA GLY A 533 22.02 -30.67 -15.65
C GLY A 533 22.02 -30.94 -14.14
N PHE A 534 23.22 -30.99 -13.58
CA PHE A 534 23.43 -31.25 -12.16
C PHE A 534 22.82 -30.15 -11.29
N ALA A 535 22.12 -30.55 -10.22
CA ALA A 535 21.42 -29.66 -9.29
C ALA A 535 20.43 -28.67 -9.93
N SER A 536 19.93 -28.98 -11.13
CA SER A 536 18.89 -28.20 -11.83
C SER A 536 17.62 -27.99 -11.01
N HIS A 537 17.31 -28.92 -10.13
CA HIS A 537 16.17 -28.84 -9.23
C HIS A 537 16.33 -27.77 -8.14
N PHE A 538 17.51 -27.17 -8.00
CA PHE A 538 17.84 -26.20 -6.94
C PHE A 538 18.28 -24.84 -7.47
N GLY A 539 18.34 -24.66 -8.80
CA GLY A 539 18.70 -23.38 -9.41
C GLY A 539 20.02 -23.34 -10.18
N LEU A 540 20.66 -24.47 -10.48
CA LEU A 540 21.69 -24.52 -11.54
C LEU A 540 21.06 -24.87 -12.90
N GLY A 541 21.79 -24.61 -13.99
CA GLY A 541 21.35 -24.96 -15.34
C GLY A 541 19.93 -24.49 -15.67
N MET A 542 19.53 -23.33 -15.15
CA MET A 542 18.26 -22.69 -15.47
C MET A 542 18.41 -21.90 -16.77
N PHE A 543 17.40 -21.95 -17.63
CA PHE A 543 17.38 -21.23 -18.90
C PHE A 543 16.18 -20.29 -18.95
N GLY A 544 16.40 -19.06 -19.43
CA GLY A 544 15.36 -18.07 -19.69
C GLY A 544 15.17 -17.82 -21.18
N ALA A 545 13.93 -17.56 -21.59
CA ALA A 545 13.58 -17.19 -22.96
C ALA A 545 14.29 -15.90 -23.40
N ILE A 546 14.69 -15.85 -24.68
CA ILE A 546 15.30 -14.69 -25.37
C ILE A 546 14.72 -14.41 -26.75
#